data_AF-A0A954V0H4-F1
#
_entry.id   AF-A0A954V0H4-F1
#
_cell.length_a   1.000
_cell.length_b   1.000
_cell.length_c   1.000
_cell.angle_alpha   90.00
_cell.angle_beta   90.00
_cell.angle_gamma   90.00
#
_symmetry.space_group_name_H-M   'P 1'
#
loop_
_entity.id
_entity.type
_entity.pdbx_description
1 polymer ?
#
loop_
_entity_poly.entity_id
_entity_poly.type
_entity_poly.pdbx_seq_one_letter_code
_entity_poly.pdbx_strand_id
1 'polypeptide(L)' 'SDGFTHCFLLTFKSEADRDSYLPHPAHRAFGAALKPHLEKVLVVDYWAGE' A
#
# COMPACT_ATOMS: atom_id res chain seq x y z
N SER A 1 2.17 -7.09 -17.30
CA SER A 1 1.75 -6.55 -15.99
C SER A 1 0.40 -5.85 -16.06
N ASP A 2 -0.50 -6.17 -17.01
CA ASP A 2 -1.76 -5.43 -17.20
C ASP A 2 -1.55 -3.89 -17.16
N GLY A 3 -0.56 -3.34 -17.87
CA GLY A 3 -0.30 -1.89 -17.88
C GLY A 3 0.18 -1.27 -16.55
N PHE A 4 0.34 -2.03 -15.45
CA PHE A 4 1.00 -1.52 -14.24
C PHE A 4 2.50 -1.29 -14.50
N THR A 5 3.00 -0.13 -14.05
CA THR A 5 4.36 0.36 -14.33
C THR A 5 5.28 0.40 -13.10
N HIS A 6 4.71 0.42 -11.89
CA HIS A 6 5.44 0.49 -10.63
C HIS A 6 4.92 -0.58 -9.66
N CYS A 7 5.80 -1.09 -8.80
CA CYS A 7 5.47 -2.00 -7.71
C CYS A 7 6.19 -1.55 -6.45
N PHE A 8 5.47 -1.54 -5.33
CA PHE A 8 6.00 -1.21 -4.01
C PHE A 8 5.70 -2.39 -3.09
N LEU A 9 6.69 -2.77 -2.28
CA LEU A 9 6.56 -3.82 -1.29
C LEU A 9 6.75 -3.24 0.10
N LEU A 10 5.78 -3.47 0.98
CA LEU A 10 5.84 -3.10 2.39
C LEU A 10 5.84 -4.37 3.23
N THR A 11 6.72 -4.40 4.24
CA THR A 11 6.79 -5.50 5.20
C THR A 11 6.37 -4.99 6.56
N PHE A 12 5.38 -5.66 7.15
CA PHE A 12 4.92 -5.39 8.52
C PHE A 12 5.34 -6.55 9.42
N LYS A 13 5.61 -6.25 10.69
CA LYS A 13 5.96 -7.30 11.68
C LYS A 13 4.72 -8.10 12.10
N SER A 14 3.55 -7.50 12.03
CA SER A 14 2.28 -8.14 12.39
C SER A 14 1.11 -7.51 11.61
N GLU A 15 -0.03 -8.20 11.62
CA GLU A 15 -1.29 -7.65 11.08
C GLU A 15 -1.71 -6.37 11.81
N ALA A 16 -1.52 -6.30 13.13
CA ALA A 16 -1.86 -5.13 13.93
C ALA A 16 -1.03 -3.89 13.54
N ASP A 17 0.24 -4.08 13.17
CA ASP A 17 1.09 -2.98 12.69
C ASP A 17 0.60 -2.44 11.34
N ARG A 18 0.17 -3.32 10.43
CA ARG A 18 -0.48 -2.93 9.16
C ARG A 18 -1.77 -2.14 9.44
N ASP A 19 -2.62 -2.65 10.32
CA ASP A 19 -3.91 -2.05 10.64
C ASP A 19 -3.79 -0.68 11.31
N SER A 20 -2.70 -0.45 12.05
CA SER A 20 -2.35 0.87 12.60
C SER A 20 -1.83 1.82 11.51
N TYR A 21 -1.04 1.31 10.56
CA TYR A 21 -0.47 2.08 9.45
C TYR A 21 -1.52 2.59 8.45
N LEU A 22 -2.47 1.74 8.02
CA LEU A 22 -3.44 2.06 6.97
C LEU A 22 -4.31 3.32 7.26
N PRO A 23 -4.90 3.50 8.46
CA PRO A 23 -5.65 4.70 8.80
C PRO A 23 -4.76 5.87 9.25
N HIS A 24 -3.46 5.68 9.43
CA HIS A 24 -2.55 6.71 9.95
C HIS A 24 -2.61 8.00 9.11
N PRO A 25 -2.66 9.20 9.73
CA PRO A 25 -2.82 10.47 9.00
C PRO A 25 -1.78 10.68 7.89
N ALA A 26 -0.53 10.28 8.13
CA ALA A 26 0.53 10.39 7.12
C ALA A 26 0.30 9.48 5.90
N HIS A 27 -0.19 8.26 6.09
CA HIS A 27 -0.52 7.35 4.99
C HIS A 27 -1.70 7.90 4.17
N ARG A 28 -2.73 8.44 4.84
CA ARG A 28 -3.85 9.12 4.16
C ARG A 28 -3.40 10.34 3.36
N ALA A 29 -2.52 11.16 3.93
CA ALA A 29 -1.96 12.33 3.23
C ALA A 29 -1.15 11.91 1.99
N PHE A 30 -0.36 10.84 2.09
CA PHE A 30 0.34 10.26 0.94
C PHE A 30 -0.63 9.78 -0.14
N GLY A 31 -1.67 9.01 0.24
CA GLY A 31 -2.69 8.54 -0.70
C GLY A 31 -3.41 9.70 -1.42
N ALA A 32 -3.71 10.79 -0.71
CA ALA A 32 -4.29 12.00 -1.29
C ALA A 32 -3.34 12.69 -2.29
N ALA A 33 -2.05 12.79 -1.97
CA ALA A 33 -1.05 13.37 -2.85
C ALA A 33 -0.79 12.51 -4.12
N LEU A 34 -0.87 11.19 -3.99
CA LEU A 34 -0.60 10.26 -5.09
C LEU A 34 -1.79 10.12 -6.06
N LYS A 35 -3.03 10.22 -5.56
CA LYS A 35 -4.26 9.96 -6.35
C LYS A 35 -4.36 10.70 -7.70
N PRO A 36 -3.98 11.98 -7.83
CA PRO A 36 -4.01 12.69 -9.12
C PRO A 36 -3.08 12.12 -10.19
N HIS A 37 -2.11 11.29 -9.80
CA HIS A 37 -1.10 10.71 -10.67
C HIS A 37 -1.34 9.22 -10.99
N LEU A 38 -2.38 8.61 -10.42
CA LEU A 38 -2.70 7.20 -10.63
C LEU A 38 -3.83 7.02 -11.64
N GLU A 39 -3.57 6.24 -12.69
CA GLU A 39 -4.63 5.72 -13.56
C GLU A 39 -5.36 4.54 -12.89
N LYS A 40 -4.61 3.63 -12.25
CA LYS A 40 -5.14 2.48 -11.51
C LYS A 40 -4.19 1.99 -10.42
N VAL A 41 -4.73 1.28 -9.44
CA VAL A 41 -3.97 0.67 -8.33
C VAL A 41 -4.58 -0.69 -7.97
N LEU A 42 -3.72 -1.65 -7.65
CA LEU A 42 -4.07 -2.95 -7.07
C LEU A 42 -3.23 -3.11 -5.80
N VAL A 43 -3.89 -3.45 -4.69
CA VAL A 43 -3.24 -3.69 -3.40
C VAL A 43 -3.56 -5.11 -2.97
N VAL A 44 -2.54 -5.85 -2.56
CA VAL A 44 -2.67 -7.22 -2.05
C VAL A 44 -1.92 -7.31 -0.74
N ASP A 45 -2.65 -7.68 0.31
CA ASP A 45 -2.05 -8.11 1.57
C ASP A 45 -1.82 -9.62 1.50
N TYR A 46 -0.64 -10.08 1.92
CA TYR A 46 -0.31 -11.49 1.95
C TYR A 46 0.63 -11.80 3.12
N TRP A 47 0.57 -13.05 3.59
CA TRP A 47 1.56 -13.58 4.53
C TRP A 47 2.79 -14.04 3.75
N ALA A 48 3.95 -13.50 4.08
CA ALA A 48 5.21 -14.07 3.59
C ALA A 48 5.36 -15.46 4.22
N GLY A 49 5.52 -16.49 3.39
CA GLY A 49 5.88 -17.82 3.86
C GLY A 49 7.29 -17.85 4.45
N GLU A 50 7.62 -18.93 5.15
CA GLU A 50 9.01 -19.25 5.52
C GLU A 50 9.86 -19.62 4.31
#